data_AF-A0A934WTJ8-F1
#
_entry.id   AF-A0A934WTJ8-F1
#
_cell.length_a   1.000
_cell.length_b   1.000
_cell.length_c   1.000
_cell.angle_alpha   90.00
_cell.angle_beta   90.00
_cell.angle_gamma   90.00
#
_symmetry.space_group_name_H-M   'P 1'
#
loop_
_entity.id
_entity.type
_entity.pdbx_description
1 polymer ?
#
loop_
_entity_poly.entity_id
_entity_poly.type
_entity_poly.pdbx_seq_one_letter_code
_entity_poly.pdbx_strand_id
1 'polypeptide(L)'
;MLKQYGVRMYSDEFREMTCDEFYSLLSGMDPETPLGKLVQIRSENDPKILEHYTPAQHKIRNDWRAQHSHVNKDEEAHKAFLDQMESFFASM
;
A
#
# COMPACT_ATOMS: atom_id res chain seq x y z
N MET A 1 5.95 -11.08 2.16
CA MET A 1 6.26 -12.19 1.23
C MET A 1 7.25 -13.16 1.85
N LEU A 2 8.57 -12.99 1.73
CA LEU A 2 9.56 -13.98 2.19
C LEU A 2 9.35 -14.50 3.63
N LYS A 3 9.07 -13.60 4.58
CA LYS A 3 8.89 -13.96 6.00
C LYS A 3 7.66 -14.85 6.27
N GLN A 4 6.61 -14.75 5.45
CA GLN A 4 5.33 -15.44 5.68
C GLN A 4 5.05 -16.53 4.64
N TYR A 5 5.39 -16.28 3.38
CA TYR A 5 5.11 -17.15 2.24
C TYR A 5 6.37 -17.71 1.57
N GLY A 6 7.58 -17.39 2.05
CA GLY A 6 8.82 -17.90 1.45
C GLY A 6 9.21 -17.29 0.09
N VAL A 7 8.34 -16.49 -0.53
CA VAL A 7 8.57 -15.91 -1.87
C VAL A 7 9.48 -14.68 -1.83
N ARG A 8 10.51 -14.65 -2.70
CA ARG A 8 11.38 -13.49 -2.93
C ARG A 8 10.90 -12.68 -4.13
N MET A 9 10.84 -11.35 -4.00
CA MET A 9 10.41 -10.42 -5.06
C MET A 9 11.24 -10.52 -6.36
N TYR A 10 12.48 -11.00 -6.28
CA TYR A 10 13.39 -11.14 -7.43
C TYR A 10 13.55 -12.59 -7.91
N SER A 11 12.73 -13.52 -7.41
CA SER A 11 12.74 -14.90 -7.88
C SER A 11 12.03 -15.03 -9.23
N ASP A 12 12.42 -16.03 -10.02
CA ASP A 12 11.76 -16.32 -11.28
C ASP A 12 10.31 -16.81 -11.04
N GLU A 13 10.07 -17.51 -9.94
CA GLU A 13 8.71 -17.87 -9.45
C GLU A 13 7.82 -16.63 -9.25
N PHE A 14 8.38 -15.51 -8.75
CA PHE A 14 7.63 -14.27 -8.61
C PHE A 14 7.41 -13.57 -9.95
N ARG A 15 8.35 -13.69 -10.90
CA ARG A 15 8.20 -13.09 -12.25
C ARG A 15 7.13 -13.75 -13.07
N GLU A 16 6.94 -15.05 -12.88
CA GLU A 16 5.93 -15.85 -13.60
C GLU A 16 4.56 -15.84 -12.90
N MET A 17 4.47 -15.23 -11.71
CA MET A 17 3.25 -15.14 -10.92
C MET A 17 2.21 -14.24 -11.59
N THR A 18 0.95 -14.67 -11.56
CA THR A 18 -0.18 -13.85 -12.03
C THR A 18 -0.52 -12.74 -11.03
N CYS A 19 -1.06 -11.61 -11.52
CA CYS A 19 -1.49 -10.53 -10.63
C CYS A 19 -2.53 -11.00 -9.60
N ASP A 20 -3.44 -11.89 -9.96
CA ASP A 20 -4.49 -12.39 -9.06
C ASP A 20 -3.92 -13.21 -7.89
N GLU A 21 -2.88 -14.01 -8.16
CA GLU A 21 -2.17 -14.78 -7.15
C GLU A 21 -1.35 -13.86 -6.23
N PHE A 22 -0.76 -12.81 -6.79
CA PHE A 22 -0.11 -11.76 -6.01
C PHE A 22 -1.10 -11.01 -5.09
N TYR A 23 -2.29 -10.66 -5.58
CA TYR A 23 -3.34 -10.06 -4.77
C TYR A 23 -3.82 -11.00 -3.67
N SER A 24 -3.97 -12.29 -3.97
CA SER A 24 -4.33 -13.31 -2.98
C SER A 24 -3.28 -13.40 -1.86
N LEU A 25 -1.99 -13.40 -2.21
CA LEU A 25 -0.89 -13.40 -1.24
C LEU A 25 -0.82 -12.11 -0.42
N LEU A 26 -1.15 -10.96 -1.02
CA LEU A 26 -1.28 -9.69 -0.30
C LEU A 26 -2.45 -9.70 0.68
N SER A 27 -3.60 -10.24 0.27
CA SER A 27 -4.81 -10.28 1.09
C SER A 27 -4.66 -11.14 2.35
N GLY A 28 -3.80 -12.17 2.30
CA GLY A 28 -3.48 -13.01 3.45
C GLY A 28 -2.32 -12.51 4.31
N MET A 29 -1.71 -11.36 3.98
CA MET A 29 -0.57 -10.87 4.76
C MET A 29 -0.97 -10.56 6.19
N ASP A 30 -0.26 -11.19 7.12
CA ASP A 30 -0.51 -11.00 8.54
C ASP A 30 -0.07 -9.58 8.95
N PRO A 31 -0.88 -8.87 9.78
CA PRO A 31 -0.51 -7.56 10.34
C PRO A 31 0.87 -7.56 11.01
N GLU A 32 1.31 -8.69 11.56
CA GLU A 32 2.60 -8.84 12.25
C GLU A 32 3.80 -9.00 11.30
N THR A 33 3.57 -9.07 9.99
CA THR A 33 4.67 -9.02 9.02
C THR A 33 5.29 -7.61 8.96
N PRO A 34 6.58 -7.49 8.57
CA PRO A 34 7.20 -6.18 8.39
C PRO A 34 6.41 -5.25 7.45
N LEU A 35 5.77 -5.80 6.40
CA LEU A 35 4.93 -5.03 5.50
C LEU A 35 3.57 -4.71 6.13
N GLY A 36 2.92 -5.68 6.80
CA GLY A 36 1.68 -5.47 7.54
C GLY A 36 1.81 -4.37 8.59
N LYS A 37 2.87 -4.39 9.41
CA LYS A 37 3.15 -3.34 10.40
C LYS A 37 3.37 -1.98 9.76
N LEU A 38 4.07 -1.93 8.63
CA LEU A 38 4.31 -0.68 7.91
C LEU A 38 3.00 -0.10 7.36
N VAL A 39 2.15 -0.94 6.78
CA VAL A 39 0.82 -0.55 6.28
C VAL A 39 -0.03 -0.07 7.45
N GLN A 40 -0.10 -0.82 8.55
CA GLN A 40 -0.83 -0.44 9.76
C GLN A 40 -0.41 0.93 10.28
N ILE A 41 0.89 1.20 10.42
CA ILE A 41 1.43 2.50 10.86
C ILE A 41 0.97 3.64 9.93
N ARG A 42 0.91 3.40 8.61
CA ARG A 42 0.54 4.41 7.63
C ARG A 42 -0.96 4.65 7.54
N SER A 43 -1.76 3.60 7.66
CA SER A 43 -3.23 3.63 7.55
C SER A 43 -3.92 4.06 8.84
N GLU A 44 -3.22 4.07 9.98
CA GLU A 44 -3.81 4.38 11.28
C GLU A 44 -4.31 5.83 11.39
N ASN A 45 -5.55 5.94 11.90
CA ASN A 45 -6.28 7.18 12.09
C ASN A 45 -6.94 7.30 13.47
N ASP A 46 -7.04 6.23 14.27
CA ASP A 46 -7.60 6.30 15.62
C ASP A 46 -6.67 7.12 16.54
N PRO A 47 -7.13 8.26 17.09
CA PRO A 47 -6.33 9.09 17.99
C PRO A 47 -5.79 8.32 19.19
N LYS A 48 -6.56 7.38 19.76
CA LYS A 48 -6.15 6.59 20.93
C LYS A 48 -4.98 5.68 20.60
N ILE A 49 -4.95 5.12 19.39
CA ILE A 49 -3.84 4.26 18.95
C ILE A 49 -2.61 5.13 18.66
N LEU A 50 -2.81 6.28 18.02
CA LEU A 50 -1.73 7.21 17.68
C LEU A 50 -1.05 7.81 18.92
N GLU A 51 -1.75 7.99 20.04
CA GLU A 51 -1.16 8.45 21.31
C GLU A 51 -0.10 7.49 21.86
N HIS A 52 -0.21 6.19 21.55
CA HIS A 52 0.71 5.16 22.01
C HIS A 52 1.85 4.89 21.03
N TYR A 53 1.94 5.64 19.92
CA TYR A 53 2.99 5.45 18.94
C TYR A 53 4.35 5.89 19.49
N THR A 54 5.36 5.09 19.16
CA THR A 54 6.76 5.48 19.38
C THR A 54 7.15 6.63 18.43
N PRO A 55 8.20 7.40 18.77
CA PRO A 55 8.72 8.45 17.88
C PRO A 55 9.07 7.94 16.47
N ALA A 56 9.56 6.71 16.36
CA ALA A 56 9.87 6.08 15.08
C ALA A 56 8.62 5.80 14.24
N GLN A 57 7.53 5.32 14.85
CA GLN A 57 6.25 5.10 14.16
C GLN A 57 5.63 6.42 13.69
N HIS A 58 5.68 7.47 14.51
CA HIS A 58 5.27 8.80 14.09
C HIS A 58 6.07 9.31 12.89
N LYS A 59 7.40 9.12 12.89
CA LYS A 59 8.25 9.50 11.77
C LYS A 59 7.84 8.79 10.47
N ILE A 60 7.68 7.47 10.50
CA ILE A 60 7.25 6.68 9.33
C ILE A 60 5.93 7.20 8.76
N ARG A 61 4.94 7.45 9.64
CA ARG A 61 3.62 7.95 9.23
C ARG A 61 3.69 9.37 8.69
N ASN A 62 4.41 10.27 9.35
CA ASN A 62 4.50 11.67 8.96
C ASN A 62 5.29 11.86 7.66
N ASP A 63 6.40 11.14 7.49
CA ASP A 63 7.19 11.16 6.24
C ASP A 63 6.32 10.69 5.06
N TRP A 64 5.57 9.60 5.25
CA TRP A 64 4.65 9.10 4.23
C TRP A 64 3.57 10.13 3.89
N ARG A 65 2.91 10.72 4.89
CA ARG A 65 1.90 11.76 4.68
C ARG A 65 2.46 13.01 4.04
N ALA A 66 3.67 13.44 4.40
CA ALA A 66 4.31 14.59 3.78
C ALA A 66 4.53 14.36 2.28
N GLN A 67 5.03 13.19 1.91
CA GLN A 67 5.23 12.79 0.51
C GLN A 67 3.92 12.70 -0.28
N HIS A 68 2.84 12.22 0.37
CA HIS A 68 1.54 12.01 -0.28
C HIS A 68 0.57 13.20 -0.10
N SER A 69 0.94 14.22 0.68
CA SER A 69 0.13 15.42 0.88
C SER A 69 0.01 16.27 -0.39
N HIS A 70 0.94 16.09 -1.33
CA HIS A 70 0.89 16.69 -2.66
C HIS A 70 0.02 15.90 -3.65
N VAL A 71 -0.27 14.62 -3.38
CA VAL A 71 -1.10 13.77 -4.24
C VAL A 71 -2.60 14.11 -4.07
N ASN A 72 -2.99 14.61 -2.89
CA ASN A 72 -4.38 15.00 -2.59
C ASN A 72 -4.74 16.45 -2.94
N LYS A 73 -3.85 17.21 -3.59
CA LYS A 73 -4.16 18.61 -3.96
C LYS A 73 -4.89 18.77 -5.28
N ASP A 74 -5.17 17.68 -5.97
CA ASP A 74 -5.82 17.73 -7.27
C ASP A 74 -6.79 16.56 -7.39
N GLU A 75 -7.82 16.58 -6.52
CA GLU A 75 -8.94 15.64 -6.53
C GLU A 75 -9.61 15.60 -7.93
N GLU A 76 -9.59 16.73 -8.64
CA GLU A 76 -9.99 16.87 -10.04
C GLU A 76 -9.04 16.15 -11.00
N ALA A 77 -7.71 16.29 -10.86
CA ALA A 77 -6.76 15.53 -11.68
C ALA A 77 -6.80 14.02 -11.39
N HIS A 78 -7.04 13.61 -10.15
CA HIS A 78 -7.19 12.20 -9.78
C HIS A 78 -8.46 11.61 -10.39
N LYS A 79 -9.58 12.36 -10.36
CA LYS A 79 -10.82 11.95 -11.01
C LYS A 79 -10.68 11.91 -12.53
N ALA A 80 -10.06 12.93 -13.13
CA ALA A 80 -9.80 12.97 -14.56
C ALA A 80 -8.92 11.81 -15.05
N PHE A 81 -7.93 11.39 -14.23
CA PHE A 81 -7.12 10.21 -14.51
C PHE A 81 -7.96 8.91 -14.49
N LEU A 82 -8.84 8.73 -13.49
CA LEU A 82 -9.72 7.58 -13.41
C LEU A 82 -10.71 7.51 -14.59
N ASP A 83 -11.34 8.64 -14.93
CA ASP A 83 -12.25 8.74 -16.07
C ASP A 83 -11.54 8.41 -17.40
N GLN A 84 -10.29 8.86 -17.55
CA GLN A 84 -9.46 8.54 -18.72
C GLN A 84 -9.13 7.03 -18.78
N MET A 85 -8.79 6.41 -17.66
CA MET A 85 -8.53 4.97 -17.59
C MET A 85 -9.78 4.16 -17.92
N GLU A 86 -10.95 4.52 -17.37
CA GLU A 86 -12.23 3.86 -17.69
C GLU A 86 -12.55 3.95 -19.19
N SER A 87 -12.37 5.12 -19.80
CA SER A 87 -12.61 5.30 -21.23
C SER A 87 -11.66 4.45 -22.10
N PHE A 88 -10.40 4.31 -21.68
CA PHE A 88 -9.41 3.49 -22.37
C PHE A 88 -9.79 2.01 -22.33
N PHE A 89 -10.17 1.49 -21.15
CA PHE A 89 -10.63 0.11 -21.00
C PHE A 89 -11.96 -0.18 -21.70
N ALA A 90 -12.87 0.81 -21.77
CA ALA A 90 -14.14 0.68 -22.49
C ALA A 90 -13.96 0.73 -24.02
N SER A 91 -12.86 1.28 -24.52
CA SER A 91 -12.53 1.39 -25.94
C SER A 91 -11.70 0.23 -26.50
N MET A 92 -11.37 -0.76 -25.66
CA MET A 92 -10.56 -1.93 -26.00
C MET A 92 -11.40 -3.15 -26.37
#